data_AF-A0A526TVD9-F1
#
_entry.id   AF-A0A526TVD9-F1
#
_cell.length_a   1.000
_cell.length_b   1.000
_cell.length_c   1.000
_cell.angle_alpha   90.00
_cell.angle_beta   90.00
_cell.angle_gamma   90.00
#
_symmetry.space_group_name_H-M   'P 1'
#
loop_
_entity.id
_entity.type
_entity.pdbx_description
1 polymer ?
#
loop_
_entity_poly.entity_id
_entity_poly.type
_entity_poly.pdbx_seq_one_letter_code
_entity_poly.pdbx_strand_id
1 'polypeptide(L)'
;AFRYQDQFDNHSPVFVGEAGVGMVAHVKALLRDADVILAVNVRFGEMTTDGYTLLSVPVPRQKLIHVHGSDREIGKIYVPAIGIHAGPNAFARALTPVKGGWADWRAAARKAYEGTFGAPVQPGPVDMVEVSAWLRANLPADVILTNGAGNFTVWPNKFFKFGPDARLLAPQSGA
;
A
#
# COMPACT_ATOMS: atom_id res chain seq x y z
N ALA A 1 -0.95 2.89 0.92
CA ALA A 1 -2.07 2.71 1.87
C ALA A 1 -3.39 2.65 1.09
N PHE A 2 -4.40 1.93 1.59
CA PHE A 2 -5.65 1.57 0.87
C PHE A 2 -6.28 2.63 -0.06
N ARG A 3 -6.22 3.91 0.29
CA ARG A 3 -6.87 5.02 -0.41
C ARG A 3 -5.92 5.88 -1.26
N TYR A 4 -4.68 5.44 -1.38
CA TYR A 4 -3.58 6.16 -2.04
C TYR A 4 -2.89 5.23 -3.04
N GLN A 5 -3.65 4.37 -3.71
CA GLN A 5 -3.10 3.33 -4.58
C GLN A 5 -2.59 3.88 -5.91
N ASP A 6 -3.00 5.09 -6.27
CA ASP A 6 -2.53 5.82 -7.44
C ASP A 6 -1.29 6.71 -7.16
N GLN A 7 -0.80 6.74 -5.91
CA GLN A 7 0.35 7.56 -5.51
C GLN A 7 1.70 6.89 -5.79
N PHE A 8 1.70 5.60 -6.13
CA PHE A 8 2.89 4.85 -6.51
C PHE A 8 2.55 3.97 -7.71
N ASP A 9 3.44 3.90 -8.69
CA ASP A 9 3.21 3.06 -9.87
C ASP A 9 3.18 1.57 -9.49
N ASN A 10 2.01 0.94 -9.60
CA ASN A 10 1.80 -0.47 -9.27
C ASN A 10 2.48 -1.42 -10.29
N HIS A 11 2.87 -0.92 -11.46
CA HIS A 11 3.66 -1.68 -12.43
C HIS A 11 5.14 -1.74 -12.06
N SER A 12 5.60 -0.84 -11.20
CA SER A 12 6.98 -0.82 -10.69
C SER A 12 7.38 -2.18 -10.09
N PRO A 13 8.60 -2.68 -10.39
CA PRO A 13 9.07 -3.97 -9.86
C PRO A 13 9.24 -3.97 -8.34
N VAL A 14 9.19 -2.81 -7.70
CA VAL A 14 9.30 -2.66 -6.23
C VAL A 14 7.96 -2.36 -5.55
N PHE A 15 6.86 -2.26 -6.30
CA PHE A 15 5.52 -2.24 -5.72
C PHE A 15 5.08 -3.67 -5.38
N VAL A 16 4.72 -3.89 -4.11
CA VAL A 16 4.43 -5.21 -3.55
C VAL A 16 3.07 -5.28 -2.85
N GLY A 17 2.18 -4.34 -3.16
CA GLY A 17 0.83 -4.26 -2.60
C GLY A 17 0.68 -3.18 -1.54
N GLU A 18 -0.51 -3.16 -0.94
CA GLU A 18 -1.00 -2.07 -0.13
C GLU A 18 -1.38 -2.51 1.29
N ALA A 19 -0.98 -1.69 2.27
CA ALA A 19 -1.51 -1.79 3.63
C ALA A 19 -2.89 -1.13 3.71
N GLY A 20 -3.91 -1.87 4.14
CA GLY A 20 -5.30 -1.40 4.05
C GLY A 20 -6.39 -2.37 4.49
N VAL A 21 -7.64 -2.02 4.16
CA VAL A 21 -8.79 -2.92 4.34
C VAL A 21 -8.56 -4.18 3.51
N GLY A 22 -8.71 -5.35 4.11
CA GLY A 22 -8.45 -6.62 3.43
C GLY A 22 -6.97 -6.86 3.10
N MET A 23 -6.05 -6.26 3.87
CA MET A 23 -4.61 -6.41 3.68
C MET A 23 -4.22 -7.89 3.50
N VAL A 24 -3.61 -8.17 2.35
CA VAL A 24 -3.22 -9.51 1.96
C VAL A 24 -2.08 -10.05 2.84
N ALA A 25 -2.07 -11.36 3.05
CA ALA A 25 -1.19 -12.02 4.02
C ALA A 25 0.31 -11.75 3.77
N HIS A 26 0.74 -11.63 2.51
CA HIS A 26 2.13 -11.34 2.21
C HIS A 26 2.54 -9.92 2.62
N VAL A 27 1.65 -8.92 2.48
CA VAL A 27 1.92 -7.54 2.96
C VAL A 27 2.00 -7.51 4.48
N LYS A 28 1.12 -8.24 5.18
CA LYS A 28 1.19 -8.39 6.65
C LYS A 28 2.54 -8.96 7.08
N ALA A 29 2.99 -10.02 6.41
CA ALA A 29 4.29 -10.65 6.68
C ALA A 29 5.45 -9.68 6.42
N LEU A 30 5.44 -8.96 5.29
CA LEU A 30 6.49 -7.98 4.97
C LEU A 30 6.61 -6.90 6.04
N LEU A 31 5.48 -6.35 6.52
CA LEU A 31 5.48 -5.33 7.57
C LEU A 31 5.94 -5.88 8.92
N ARG A 32 5.46 -7.08 9.29
CA ARG A 32 5.81 -7.72 10.56
C ARG A 32 7.28 -8.13 10.63
N ASP A 33 7.81 -8.66 9.54
CA ASP A 33 9.13 -9.32 9.50
C ASP A 33 10.25 -8.37 9.03
N ALA A 34 9.91 -7.17 8.56
CA ALA A 34 10.89 -6.14 8.20
C ALA A 34 11.83 -5.81 9.38
N ASP A 35 13.10 -5.56 9.10
CA ASP A 35 14.07 -5.05 10.07
C ASP A 35 14.02 -3.52 10.17
N VAL A 36 13.68 -2.85 9.08
CA VAL A 36 13.54 -1.39 8.96
C VAL A 36 12.24 -1.05 8.22
N ILE A 37 11.49 -0.07 8.74
CA ILE A 37 10.35 0.52 8.05
C ILE A 37 10.62 1.99 7.81
N LEU A 38 10.71 2.39 6.53
CA LEU A 38 10.69 3.80 6.12
C LEU A 38 9.25 4.21 5.83
N ALA A 39 8.62 4.88 6.79
CA ALA A 39 7.26 5.36 6.70
C ALA A 39 7.24 6.82 6.24
N VAL A 40 6.86 7.04 4.98
CA VAL A 40 6.79 8.38 4.38
C VAL A 40 5.35 8.87 4.35
N ASN A 41 5.07 9.93 5.12
CA ASN A 41 3.77 10.59 5.25
C ASN A 41 2.62 9.64 5.67
N VAL A 42 2.97 8.61 6.45
CA VAL A 42 2.02 7.62 7.00
C VAL A 42 1.57 8.05 8.40
N ARG A 43 0.28 7.92 8.69
CA ARG A 43 -0.32 8.23 10.01
C ARG A 43 -0.52 7.02 10.92
N PHE A 44 -0.20 5.82 10.43
CA PHE A 44 -0.34 4.56 11.18
C PHE A 44 -1.75 4.31 11.73
N GLY A 45 -2.78 4.64 10.95
CA GLY A 45 -4.16 4.36 11.35
C GLY A 45 -4.47 2.86 11.35
N GLU A 46 -5.56 2.51 12.04
CA GLU A 46 -6.04 1.14 12.28
C GLU A 46 -5.97 0.22 11.05
N MET A 47 -6.48 0.66 9.89
CA MET A 47 -6.51 -0.17 8.67
C MET A 47 -5.11 -0.45 8.10
N THR A 48 -4.15 0.46 8.31
CA THR A 48 -2.77 0.28 7.83
C THR A 48 -1.92 -0.56 8.78
N THR A 49 -2.38 -0.77 10.02
CA THR A 49 -1.65 -1.47 11.08
C THR A 49 -2.32 -2.78 11.49
N ASP A 50 -3.37 -3.19 10.77
CA ASP A 50 -4.20 -4.37 11.07
C ASP A 50 -4.73 -4.33 12.50
N GLY A 51 -5.40 -3.24 12.87
CA GLY A 51 -5.90 -3.06 14.23
C GLY A 51 -4.78 -2.83 15.24
N TYR A 52 -3.67 -2.20 14.82
CA TYR A 52 -2.47 -1.96 15.65
C TYR A 52 -1.75 -3.23 16.11
N THR A 53 -1.98 -4.36 15.45
CA THR A 53 -1.37 -5.65 15.82
C THR A 53 -0.09 -5.97 15.06
N LEU A 54 0.17 -5.33 13.91
CA LEU A 54 1.37 -5.60 13.10
C LEU A 54 2.67 -5.10 13.75
N LEU A 55 2.60 -4.01 14.51
CA LEU A 55 3.73 -3.35 15.13
C LEU A 55 3.45 -3.18 16.63
N SER A 56 4.44 -3.44 17.47
CA SER A 56 4.34 -3.24 18.92
C SER A 56 4.14 -1.75 19.26
N VAL A 57 3.19 -1.46 20.14
CA VAL A 57 2.88 -0.10 20.63
C VAL A 57 3.51 0.09 22.02
N PRO A 58 4.13 1.25 22.32
CA PRO A 58 4.45 2.35 21.40
C PRO A 58 5.78 2.13 20.67
N VAL A 59 6.61 1.18 21.09
CA VAL A 59 7.93 0.94 20.49
C VAL A 59 7.87 -0.29 19.58
N PRO A 60 7.94 -0.13 18.25
CA PRO A 60 7.94 -1.27 17.32
C PRO A 60 9.23 -2.08 17.46
N ARG A 61 9.17 -3.37 17.10
CA ARG A 61 10.37 -4.22 17.02
C ARG A 61 11.29 -3.82 15.87
N GLN A 62 10.71 -3.33 14.80
CA GLN A 62 11.38 -2.84 13.60
C GLN A 62 12.02 -1.48 13.89
N LYS A 63 13.13 -1.18 13.22
CA LYS A 63 13.68 0.19 13.23
C LYS A 63 12.77 1.08 12.38
N LEU A 64 11.91 1.83 13.05
CA LEU A 64 11.00 2.74 12.38
C LEU A 64 11.69 4.08 12.09
N ILE A 65 11.76 4.44 10.81
CA ILE A 65 12.09 5.79 10.33
C ILE A 65 10.78 6.42 9.89
N HIS A 66 10.35 7.47 10.58
CA HIS A 66 9.05 8.11 10.33
C HIS A 66 9.25 9.53 9.82
N VAL A 67 8.95 9.71 8.53
CA VAL A 67 8.95 11.00 7.86
C VAL A 67 7.51 11.49 7.79
N HIS A 68 7.21 12.66 8.31
CA HIS A 68 5.88 13.23 8.20
C HIS A 68 5.93 14.76 8.11
N GLY A 69 5.04 15.36 7.31
CA GLY A 69 4.97 16.82 7.14
C GLY A 69 4.32 17.57 8.31
N SER A 70 3.83 16.84 9.31
CA SER A 70 3.28 17.36 10.57
C SER A 70 4.01 16.69 11.71
N ASP A 71 4.64 17.50 12.55
CA ASP A 71 5.27 17.11 13.81
C ASP A 71 4.34 16.31 14.73
N ARG A 72 3.05 16.66 14.78
CA ARG A 72 2.02 15.97 15.60
C ARG A 72 1.79 14.50 15.27
N GLU A 73 2.22 14.03 14.11
CA GLU A 73 2.09 12.61 13.75
C GLU A 73 3.34 11.79 14.11
N ILE A 74 4.50 12.45 14.29
CA ILE A 74 5.74 11.78 14.67
C ILE A 74 5.66 11.37 16.14
N GLY A 75 5.81 10.09 16.44
CA GLY A 75 5.73 9.58 17.83
C GLY A 75 4.32 9.49 18.40
N LYS A 76 3.28 9.81 17.62
CA LYS A 76 1.88 9.84 18.09
C LYS A 76 1.34 8.46 18.49
N ILE A 77 1.68 7.44 17.72
CA ILE A 77 1.24 6.04 17.94
C ILE A 77 2.47 5.16 18.17
N TYR A 78 3.44 5.25 17.25
CA TYR A 78 4.70 4.54 17.32
C TYR A 78 5.84 5.52 17.49
N VAL A 79 6.71 5.29 18.48
CA VAL A 79 7.94 6.06 18.70
C VAL A 79 8.98 5.60 17.68
N PRO A 80 9.37 6.46 16.72
CA PRO A 80 10.35 6.07 15.71
C PRO A 80 11.76 6.07 16.30
N ALA A 81 12.64 5.24 15.72
CA ALA A 81 14.07 5.34 15.94
C ALA A 81 14.63 6.65 15.36
N ILE A 82 14.06 7.11 14.24
CA ILE A 82 14.38 8.39 13.60
C ILE A 82 13.08 9.07 13.16
N GLY A 83 12.77 10.23 13.74
CA GLY A 83 11.69 11.10 13.31
C GLY A 83 12.23 12.21 12.40
N ILE A 84 11.62 12.40 11.23
CA ILE A 84 12.01 13.44 10.26
C ILE A 84 10.79 14.31 9.95
N HIS A 85 10.82 15.56 10.43
CA HIS A 85 9.77 16.53 10.13
C HIS A 85 10.03 17.15 8.75
N ALA A 86 9.44 16.57 7.70
CA ALA A 86 9.57 17.03 6.34
C ALA A 86 8.37 16.60 5.48
N GLY A 87 8.02 17.42 4.50
CA GLY A 87 7.05 17.04 3.47
C GLY A 87 7.58 15.90 2.59
N PRO A 88 6.72 14.97 2.13
CA PRO A 88 7.14 13.78 1.38
C PRO A 88 7.91 14.11 0.10
N ASN A 89 7.52 15.15 -0.61
CA ASN A 89 8.15 15.56 -1.88
C ASN A 89 9.57 16.12 -1.66
N ALA A 90 9.78 16.89 -0.58
CA ALA A 90 11.09 17.41 -0.25
C ALA A 90 12.02 16.28 0.22
N PHE A 91 11.52 15.38 1.05
CA PHE A 91 12.25 14.20 1.50
C PHE A 91 12.65 13.30 0.32
N ALA A 92 11.71 12.97 -0.57
CA ALA A 92 11.97 12.11 -1.72
C ALA A 92 13.06 12.67 -2.65
N ARG A 93 13.10 13.99 -2.87
CA ARG A 93 14.15 14.64 -3.67
C ARG A 93 15.53 14.62 -3.00
N ALA A 94 15.57 14.59 -1.67
CA ALA A 94 16.82 14.55 -0.91
C ALA A 94 17.39 13.12 -0.77
N LEU A 95 16.58 12.08 -1.08
CA LEU A 95 17.05 10.70 -1.02
C LEU A 95 18.06 10.41 -2.12
N THR A 96 19.16 9.78 -1.73
CA THR A 96 20.11 9.17 -2.66
C THR A 96 19.90 7.65 -2.70
N PRO A 97 20.09 6.99 -3.86
CA PRO A 97 19.93 5.54 -3.96
C PRO A 97 20.83 4.78 -2.98
N VAL A 98 20.26 3.78 -2.31
CA VAL A 98 20.98 2.85 -1.45
C VAL A 98 21.03 1.45 -2.07
N LYS A 99 22.09 0.70 -1.76
CA LYS A 99 22.27 -0.69 -2.21
C LYS A 99 22.27 -1.62 -1.00
N GLY A 100 21.77 -2.84 -1.19
CA GLY A 100 21.75 -3.86 -0.15
C GLY A 100 21.39 -5.24 -0.70
N GLY A 101 21.55 -6.28 0.13
CA GLY A 101 21.37 -7.69 -0.23
C GLY A 101 19.91 -8.18 -0.28
N TRP A 102 18.94 -7.30 -0.51
CA TRP A 102 17.50 -7.61 -0.46
C TRP A 102 16.88 -7.88 -1.83
N ALA A 103 17.67 -8.20 -2.86
CA ALA A 103 17.18 -8.42 -4.21
C ALA A 103 16.17 -9.57 -4.28
N ASP A 104 16.51 -10.73 -3.71
CA ASP A 104 15.65 -11.91 -3.68
C ASP A 104 14.39 -11.69 -2.85
N TRP A 105 14.53 -11.00 -1.71
CA TRP A 105 13.39 -10.60 -0.87
C TRP A 105 12.40 -9.71 -1.63
N ARG A 106 12.89 -8.71 -2.38
CA ARG A 106 12.05 -7.86 -3.23
C ARG A 106 11.38 -8.65 -4.36
N ALA A 107 12.12 -9.55 -5.02
CA ALA A 107 11.58 -10.37 -6.10
C ALA A 107 10.48 -11.32 -5.60
N ALA A 108 10.67 -11.94 -4.44
CA ALA A 108 9.67 -12.79 -3.80
C ALA A 108 8.42 -11.98 -3.41
N ALA A 109 8.60 -10.79 -2.83
CA ALA A 109 7.50 -9.89 -2.47
C ALA A 109 6.70 -9.44 -3.71
N ARG A 110 7.39 -9.13 -4.81
CA ARG A 110 6.75 -8.77 -6.08
C ARG A 110 5.95 -9.92 -6.66
N LYS A 111 6.53 -11.13 -6.68
CA LYS A 111 5.83 -12.35 -7.13
C LYS A 111 4.58 -12.63 -6.28
N ALA A 112 4.66 -12.43 -4.97
CA ALA A 112 3.51 -12.60 -4.08
C ALA A 112 2.39 -11.60 -4.41
N TYR A 113 2.73 -10.32 -4.64
CA TYR A 113 1.77 -9.31 -5.11
C TYR A 113 1.13 -9.68 -6.44
N GLU A 114 1.91 -10.09 -7.44
CA GLU A 114 1.35 -10.49 -8.73
C GLU A 114 0.47 -11.75 -8.64
N GLY A 115 0.77 -12.63 -7.70
CA GLY A 115 -0.07 -13.78 -7.39
C GLY A 115 -1.44 -13.44 -6.81
N THR A 116 -1.66 -12.22 -6.28
CA THR A 116 -2.95 -11.85 -5.66
C THR A 116 -4.05 -11.57 -6.67
N PHE A 117 -3.72 -11.37 -7.95
CA PHE A 117 -4.69 -11.15 -9.02
C PHE A 117 -5.48 -12.41 -9.39
N GLY A 118 -4.97 -13.59 -9.01
CA GLY A 118 -5.71 -14.84 -9.13
C GLY A 118 -6.70 -15.00 -7.97
N ALA A 119 -7.94 -15.32 -8.29
CA ALA A 119 -8.95 -15.71 -7.33
C ALA A 119 -9.86 -16.79 -7.93
N PRO A 120 -10.54 -17.60 -7.09
CA PRO A 120 -11.53 -18.56 -7.59
C PRO A 120 -12.65 -17.86 -8.37
N VAL A 121 -13.23 -18.59 -9.32
CA VAL A 121 -14.43 -18.17 -10.05
C VAL A 121 -15.53 -17.79 -9.05
N GLN A 122 -16.17 -16.65 -9.28
CA GLN A 122 -17.21 -16.18 -8.36
C GLN A 122 -18.51 -16.96 -8.55
N PRO A 123 -19.24 -17.27 -7.47
CA PRO A 123 -20.55 -17.89 -7.60
C PRO A 123 -21.54 -16.90 -8.24
N GLY A 124 -22.28 -17.36 -9.24
CA GLY A 124 -23.32 -16.58 -9.92
C GLY A 124 -22.99 -16.24 -11.37
N PRO A 125 -23.84 -15.45 -12.04
CA PRO A 125 -23.72 -15.16 -13.47
C PRO A 125 -22.66 -14.11 -13.81
N VAL A 126 -22.05 -13.47 -12.80
CA VAL A 126 -21.05 -12.41 -12.98
C VAL A 126 -19.79 -12.78 -12.23
N ASP A 127 -18.69 -12.94 -12.97
CA ASP A 127 -17.37 -13.15 -12.39
C ASP A 127 -16.59 -11.83 -12.33
N MET A 128 -16.49 -11.28 -11.11
CA MET A 128 -15.74 -10.04 -10.89
C MET A 128 -14.22 -10.19 -11.07
N VAL A 129 -13.68 -11.41 -11.01
CA VAL A 129 -12.27 -11.69 -11.33
C VAL A 129 -12.04 -11.47 -12.82
N GLU A 130 -12.92 -12.01 -13.66
CA GLU A 130 -12.88 -11.84 -15.12
C GLU A 130 -13.14 -10.39 -15.53
N VAL A 131 -14.16 -9.74 -14.94
CA VAL A 131 -14.45 -8.33 -15.18
C VAL A 131 -13.23 -7.47 -14.83
N SER A 132 -12.60 -7.71 -13.67
CA SER A 132 -11.41 -6.95 -13.27
C SER A 132 -10.22 -7.20 -14.21
N ALA A 133 -10.05 -8.44 -14.69
CA ALA A 133 -9.01 -8.77 -15.66
C ALA A 133 -9.23 -8.06 -17.00
N TRP A 134 -10.48 -8.05 -17.48
CA TRP A 134 -10.86 -7.33 -18.70
C TRP A 134 -10.62 -5.83 -18.55
N LEU A 135 -11.02 -5.22 -17.43
CA LEU A 135 -10.78 -3.81 -17.15
C LEU A 135 -9.29 -3.45 -17.18
N ARG A 136 -8.43 -4.26 -16.53
CA ARG A 136 -6.97 -4.04 -16.59
C ARG A 136 -6.39 -4.10 -18.00
N ALA A 137 -6.98 -4.91 -18.88
CA ALA A 137 -6.47 -5.11 -20.23
C ALA A 137 -6.96 -4.05 -21.24
N ASN A 138 -8.08 -3.38 -20.95
CA ASN A 138 -8.78 -2.53 -21.93
C ASN A 138 -8.90 -1.06 -21.52
N LEU A 139 -8.75 -0.73 -20.23
CA LEU A 139 -8.80 0.67 -19.79
C LEU A 139 -7.53 1.42 -20.23
N PRO A 140 -7.66 2.72 -20.57
CA PRO A 140 -6.51 3.54 -20.96
C PRO A 140 -5.58 3.81 -19.76
N ALA A 141 -4.34 4.19 -20.05
CA ALA A 141 -3.32 4.41 -19.03
C ALA A 141 -3.64 5.58 -18.07
N ASP A 142 -4.39 6.57 -18.55
CA ASP A 142 -4.82 7.79 -17.84
C ASP A 142 -6.21 7.64 -17.18
N VAL A 143 -6.67 6.41 -16.99
CA VAL A 143 -8.00 6.14 -16.43
C VAL A 143 -8.19 6.77 -15.05
N ILE A 144 -9.35 7.39 -14.85
CA ILE A 144 -9.82 7.84 -13.55
C ILE A 144 -10.78 6.79 -13.00
N LEU A 145 -10.34 6.04 -12.00
CA LEU A 145 -11.15 5.06 -11.31
C LEU A 145 -11.85 5.71 -10.12
N THR A 146 -13.16 5.57 -10.04
CA THR A 146 -13.95 6.03 -8.90
C THR A 146 -14.61 4.85 -8.20
N ASN A 147 -14.73 4.91 -6.87
CA ASN A 147 -15.53 3.94 -6.13
C ASN A 147 -16.21 4.59 -4.92
N GLY A 148 -17.33 3.99 -4.49
CA GLY A 148 -18.01 4.38 -3.25
C GLY A 148 -17.42 3.69 -2.02
N ALA A 149 -18.21 3.55 -0.96
CA ALA A 149 -17.82 2.80 0.25
C ALA A 149 -18.62 1.50 0.37
N GLY A 150 -17.94 0.38 0.63
CA GLY A 150 -18.56 -0.94 0.82
C GLY A 150 -17.69 -2.08 0.34
N ASN A 151 -18.17 -3.32 0.49
CA ASN A 151 -17.41 -4.53 0.16
C ASN A 151 -16.98 -4.59 -1.31
N PHE A 152 -17.76 -4.00 -2.23
CA PHE A 152 -17.43 -3.94 -3.65
C PHE A 152 -16.12 -3.21 -3.94
N THR A 153 -15.66 -2.33 -3.05
CA THR A 153 -14.39 -1.60 -3.19
C THR A 153 -13.19 -2.54 -3.20
N VAL A 154 -13.32 -3.76 -2.66
CA VAL A 154 -12.24 -4.76 -2.69
C VAL A 154 -11.82 -5.11 -4.13
N TRP A 155 -12.75 -5.08 -5.09
CA TRP A 155 -12.48 -5.46 -6.48
C TRP A 155 -11.48 -4.53 -7.16
N PRO A 156 -11.76 -3.22 -7.29
CA PRO A 156 -10.78 -2.29 -7.86
C PRO A 156 -9.51 -2.22 -7.00
N ASN A 157 -9.61 -2.27 -5.68
CA ASN A 157 -8.45 -2.11 -4.79
C ASN A 157 -7.48 -3.29 -4.83
N LYS A 158 -7.97 -4.52 -4.97
CA LYS A 158 -7.12 -5.70 -5.05
C LYS A 158 -6.73 -6.05 -6.48
N PHE A 159 -7.65 -5.85 -7.42
CA PHE A 159 -7.51 -6.38 -8.78
C PHE A 159 -7.21 -5.30 -9.84
N PHE A 160 -6.96 -4.04 -9.46
CA PHE A 160 -6.53 -3.02 -10.41
C PHE A 160 -5.07 -2.62 -10.18
N LYS A 161 -4.35 -2.27 -11.26
CA LYS A 161 -3.00 -1.71 -11.19
C LYS A 161 -3.08 -0.24 -11.61
N PHE A 162 -2.70 0.66 -10.72
CA PHE A 162 -2.59 2.08 -11.05
C PHE A 162 -1.21 2.34 -11.66
N GLY A 163 -1.19 2.77 -12.92
CA GLY A 163 -0.01 3.31 -13.57
C GLY A 163 0.24 4.78 -13.18
N PRO A 164 1.32 5.40 -13.68
CA PRO A 164 1.70 6.77 -13.33
C PRO A 164 0.64 7.84 -13.69
N ASP A 165 -0.15 7.60 -14.75
CA ASP A 165 -1.17 8.53 -15.23
C ASP A 165 -2.58 8.22 -14.70
N ALA A 166 -2.77 7.03 -14.12
CA ALA A 166 -4.04 6.62 -13.55
C ALA A 166 -4.35 7.40 -12.27
N ARG A 167 -5.64 7.61 -11.97
CA ARG A 167 -6.09 8.31 -10.75
C ARG A 167 -7.15 7.51 -10.02
N LEU A 168 -7.15 7.61 -8.69
CA LEU A 168 -8.15 7.03 -7.80
C LEU A 168 -8.92 8.16 -7.09
N LEU A 169 -10.23 8.21 -7.30
CA LEU A 169 -11.13 9.06 -6.52
C LEU A 169 -12.04 8.17 -5.66
N ALA A 170 -11.70 8.05 -4.38
CA ALA A 170 -12.39 7.18 -3.43
C ALA A 170 -12.64 7.90 -2.09
N PRO A 171 -13.72 7.58 -1.36
CA PRO A 171 -14.06 8.23 -0.11
C PRO A 171 -13.05 7.92 1.02
N GLN A 172 -12.62 8.97 1.72
CA GLN A 172 -11.74 8.87 2.90
C GLN A 172 -12.52 8.60 4.20
N SER A 173 -13.71 9.19 4.32
CA SER A 173 -14.72 8.88 5.33
C SER A 173 -15.97 8.40 4.59
N GLY A 174 -16.72 7.45 5.16
CA GLY A 174 -17.97 6.96 4.57
C GLY A 174 -18.93 8.10 4.23
N ALA A 175 -19.78 7.86 3.23
CA ALA A 175 -20.69 8.83 2.62
C ALA A 175 -21.33 9.81 3.62
#